data_AF-A0A3N5XQE2-F1
#
_entry.id   AF-A0A3N5XQE2-F1
#
_cell.length_a   1.000
_cell.length_b   1.000
_cell.length_c   1.000
_cell.angle_alpha   90.00
_cell.angle_beta   90.00
_cell.angle_gamma   90.00
#
_symmetry.space_group_name_H-M   'P 1'
#
loop_
_entity.id
_entity.type
_entity.pdbx_description
1 polymer ?
#
loop_
_entity_poly.entity_id
_entity_poly.type
_entity_poly.pdbx_seq_one_letter_code
_entity_poly.pdbx_strand_id
1 'polypeptide(L)'
;MRQVEVKLPYKPNIKQQEFHGLPAKYRGFCGGWGNGKTSGGCAEFLIRLLEYPGTNSIVARKTRPELRTTTWEMLVYGDTQPTGWCGIPRELIQQEVKSDLYIKLFNGSQIHGLPLDDPKKLENYNLGLFMVDQAEEIEEDIFLKFHGRLRQHRSPREGLLLFNPNGHNWLWKRFIDPKRDPTWKKNYKVVEATPFDNPNLPEDYLEQFDGLPKHWYDRFVLGSHDVFVGQIFTDWNPDVHIVDPFYIPQEWERWMCIDPGIRHEAAISWCARDEHDNVYYYREHLEANQPVAWWSQLIDEYESRQDWGGDESELDIYRMIGPESQQRSQTDGRTVKGVFEEEGTDGLEIADRDPNARISRITQRLRLQPGRIHPFGHVDESAPDSAPSLYVFSDCEKLIDYLPQYRWRPQRTNFTEEDAPETPRKKDDHNVDNLGHILVAMGDSTPEVPDNSRPLTREQREMDEHFESELAAATERAYLRGAGNRPAPEYTTVG
;
A
#
# COMPACT_ATOMS: atom_id res chain seq x y z
N MET A 1 -36.16 -32.04 21.34
CA MET A 1 -34.87 -31.34 21.43
C MET A 1 -34.64 -30.97 22.89
N ARG A 2 -33.46 -31.25 23.44
CA ARG A 2 -33.10 -30.77 24.78
C ARG A 2 -32.79 -29.27 24.63
N GLN A 3 -33.66 -28.39 25.15
CA GLN A 3 -33.29 -26.99 25.30
C GLN A 3 -32.19 -26.92 26.36
N VAL A 4 -31.04 -26.39 25.98
CA VAL A 4 -29.92 -26.14 26.87
C VAL A 4 -29.82 -24.62 26.99
N GLU A 5 -30.07 -24.11 28.19
CA GLU A 5 -29.81 -22.71 28.50
C GLU A 5 -28.33 -22.58 28.88
N VAL A 6 -27.60 -21.78 28.11
CA VAL A 6 -26.17 -21.56 28.30
C VAL A 6 -25.94 -20.09 28.61
N LYS A 7 -25.31 -19.79 29.76
CA LYS A 7 -24.83 -18.46 30.05
C LYS A 7 -23.52 -18.23 29.31
N LEU A 8 -23.46 -17.20 28.48
CA LEU A 8 -22.23 -16.74 27.86
C LEU A 8 -21.75 -15.49 28.62
N PRO A 9 -20.85 -15.62 29.61
CA PRO A 9 -20.27 -14.48 30.30
C PRO A 9 -19.33 -13.75 29.33
N TYR A 10 -19.86 -12.77 28.60
CA TYR A 10 -19.09 -11.95 27.67
C TYR A 10 -19.60 -10.51 27.76
N LYS A 11 -18.70 -9.57 28.09
CA LYS A 11 -19.01 -8.14 28.13
C LYS A 11 -18.13 -7.42 27.09
N PRO A 12 -18.63 -7.18 25.87
CA PRO A 12 -17.83 -6.55 24.83
C PRO A 12 -17.44 -5.11 25.23
N ASN A 13 -16.21 -4.71 24.91
CA ASN A 13 -15.83 -3.28 24.92
C ASN A 13 -16.54 -2.51 23.79
N ILE A 14 -16.41 -1.17 23.75
CA ILE A 14 -17.15 -0.33 22.78
C ILE A 14 -16.83 -0.73 21.33
N LYS A 15 -15.56 -0.93 21.01
CA LYS A 15 -15.13 -1.31 19.65
C LYS A 15 -15.59 -2.71 19.26
N GLN A 16 -15.62 -3.65 20.21
CA GLN A 16 -16.21 -4.98 20.02
C GLN A 16 -17.72 -4.89 19.79
N GLN A 17 -18.44 -4.04 20.53
CA GLN A 17 -19.88 -3.81 20.29
C GLN A 17 -20.14 -3.25 18.88
N GLU A 18 -19.33 -2.28 18.46
CA GLU A 18 -19.38 -1.71 17.12
C GLU A 18 -19.15 -2.80 16.05
N PHE A 19 -18.14 -3.66 16.25
CA PHE A 19 -17.81 -4.75 15.35
C PHE A 19 -18.95 -5.77 15.20
N HIS A 20 -19.56 -6.18 16.32
CA HIS A 20 -20.71 -7.09 16.34
C HIS A 20 -21.92 -6.51 15.61
N GLY A 21 -22.08 -5.18 15.68
CA GLY A 21 -23.17 -4.44 15.03
C GLY A 21 -22.99 -4.17 13.53
N LEU A 22 -21.82 -4.48 12.94
CA LEU A 22 -21.55 -4.13 11.53
C LEU A 22 -22.47 -4.91 10.55
N PRO A 23 -23.31 -4.22 9.75
CA PRO A 23 -24.20 -4.87 8.79
C PRO A 23 -23.49 -5.12 7.45
N ALA A 24 -22.49 -6.02 7.44
CA ALA A 24 -21.66 -6.27 6.26
C ALA A 24 -21.41 -7.77 6.01
N LYS A 25 -21.20 -8.11 4.74
CA LYS A 25 -20.80 -9.47 4.32
C LYS A 25 -19.40 -9.82 4.81
N TYR A 26 -18.49 -8.86 4.74
CA TYR A 26 -17.13 -8.95 5.25
C TYR A 26 -16.95 -7.91 6.34
N ARG A 27 -16.65 -8.38 7.55
CA ARG A 27 -16.46 -7.54 8.74
C ARG A 27 -15.00 -7.56 9.13
N GLY A 28 -14.40 -6.39 9.11
CA GLY A 28 -13.02 -6.15 9.52
C GLY A 28 -12.98 -5.72 10.98
N PHE A 29 -12.01 -6.21 11.73
CA PHE A 29 -11.57 -5.59 12.97
C PHE A 29 -10.08 -5.30 12.80
N CYS A 30 -9.72 -4.01 12.74
CA CYS A 30 -8.39 -3.53 12.43
C CYS A 30 -7.75 -2.78 13.61
N GLY A 31 -6.44 -2.91 13.74
CA GLY A 31 -5.62 -2.10 14.64
C GLY A 31 -4.44 -2.89 15.19
N GLY A 32 -3.54 -2.24 15.92
CA GLY A 32 -2.31 -2.85 16.42
C GLY A 32 -2.48 -3.71 17.69
N TRP A 33 -1.59 -3.60 18.66
CA TRP A 33 -1.61 -4.45 19.85
C TRP A 33 -2.75 -4.12 20.82
N GLY A 34 -3.03 -5.02 21.75
CA GLY A 34 -3.84 -4.75 22.94
C GLY A 34 -5.32 -4.39 22.74
N ASN A 35 -5.84 -4.28 21.52
CA ASN A 35 -7.16 -3.69 21.25
C ASN A 35 -8.36 -4.69 21.33
N GLY A 36 -8.12 -5.97 21.62
CA GLY A 36 -9.19 -6.97 21.79
C GLY A 36 -9.80 -7.51 20.49
N LYS A 37 -9.12 -7.35 19.34
CA LYS A 37 -9.54 -7.90 18.02
C LYS A 37 -9.87 -9.39 18.07
N THR A 38 -8.92 -10.22 18.52
CA THR A 38 -9.02 -11.69 18.48
C THR A 38 -10.15 -12.21 19.35
N SER A 39 -10.30 -11.69 20.58
CA SER A 39 -11.39 -12.07 21.48
C SER A 39 -12.76 -11.60 20.96
N GLY A 40 -12.85 -10.39 20.41
CA GLY A 40 -14.05 -9.90 19.75
C GLY A 40 -14.46 -10.77 18.55
N GLY A 41 -13.50 -11.10 17.68
CA GLY A 41 -13.74 -11.98 16.55
C GLY A 41 -14.20 -13.39 16.95
N CYS A 42 -13.61 -13.97 18.00
CA CYS A 42 -14.02 -15.28 18.52
C CYS A 42 -15.46 -15.25 19.07
N ALA A 43 -15.81 -14.19 19.82
CA ALA A 43 -17.15 -14.01 20.34
C ALA A 43 -18.19 -13.88 19.22
N GLU A 44 -17.93 -13.00 18.24
CA GLU A 44 -18.81 -12.82 17.09
C GLU A 44 -18.95 -14.12 16.29
N PHE A 45 -17.84 -14.83 16.06
CA PHE A 45 -17.86 -16.10 15.36
C PHE A 45 -18.80 -17.12 16.03
N LEU A 46 -18.76 -17.27 17.36
CA LEU A 46 -19.72 -18.14 18.05
C LEU A 46 -21.16 -17.59 17.94
N ILE A 47 -21.38 -16.30 18.14
CA ILE A 47 -22.71 -15.67 18.07
C ILE A 47 -23.37 -16.01 16.72
N ARG A 48 -22.65 -15.85 15.61
CA ARG A 48 -23.14 -16.20 14.27
C ARG A 48 -23.47 -17.69 14.13
N LEU A 49 -22.70 -18.58 14.73
CA LEU A 49 -22.99 -20.02 14.71
C LEU A 49 -24.21 -20.41 15.55
N LEU A 50 -24.56 -19.61 16.56
CA LEU A 50 -25.76 -19.79 17.38
C LEU A 50 -27.01 -19.25 16.67
N GLU A 51 -26.90 -18.09 16.02
CA GLU A 51 -27.97 -17.48 15.23
C GLU A 51 -28.31 -18.29 13.96
N TYR A 52 -27.31 -18.96 13.37
CA TYR A 52 -27.46 -19.79 12.18
C TYR A 52 -27.03 -21.24 12.45
N PRO A 53 -27.91 -22.06 13.06
CA PRO A 53 -27.65 -23.47 13.30
C PRO A 53 -27.30 -24.27 12.04
N GLY A 54 -26.38 -25.24 12.18
CA GLY A 54 -25.96 -26.09 11.06
C GLY A 54 -24.94 -25.44 10.12
N THR A 55 -24.33 -24.33 10.53
CA THR A 55 -23.34 -23.61 9.72
C THR A 55 -22.01 -24.36 9.68
N ASN A 56 -21.47 -24.56 8.48
CA ASN A 56 -20.13 -25.06 8.22
C ASN A 56 -19.16 -23.88 8.21
N SER A 57 -18.18 -23.92 9.10
CA SER A 57 -17.33 -22.76 9.36
C SER A 57 -15.86 -23.08 9.50
N ILE A 58 -15.02 -22.09 9.20
CA ILE A 58 -13.57 -22.17 9.33
C ILE A 58 -13.05 -21.05 10.22
N VAL A 59 -12.11 -21.39 11.10
CA VAL A 59 -11.21 -20.44 11.75
C VAL A 59 -9.80 -20.69 11.23
N ALA A 60 -9.13 -19.65 10.76
CA ALA A 60 -7.88 -19.77 10.03
C ALA A 60 -6.85 -18.73 10.45
N ARG A 61 -5.59 -19.14 10.30
CA ARG A 61 -4.38 -18.31 10.43
C ARG A 61 -3.31 -18.89 9.48
N LYS A 62 -2.24 -18.14 9.22
CA LYS A 62 -1.23 -18.51 8.22
C LYS A 62 -0.68 -19.92 8.43
N THR A 63 -0.17 -20.24 9.61
CA THR A 63 0.42 -21.57 9.88
C THR A 63 -0.33 -22.36 10.96
N ARG A 64 -0.12 -23.68 10.98
CA ARG A 64 -0.75 -24.56 11.98
C ARG A 64 -0.31 -24.27 13.42
N PRO A 65 1.00 -24.05 13.71
CA PRO A 65 1.45 -23.70 15.05
C PRO A 65 0.76 -22.43 15.56
N GLU A 66 0.80 -21.35 14.78
CA GLU A 66 0.18 -20.06 15.13
C GLU A 66 -1.32 -20.23 15.36
N LEU A 67 -2.04 -20.87 14.43
CA LEU A 67 -3.47 -21.12 14.58
C LEU A 67 -3.79 -21.84 15.90
N ARG A 68 -3.03 -22.90 16.20
CA ARG A 68 -3.30 -23.77 17.37
C ARG A 68 -3.07 -23.05 18.69
N THR A 69 -1.98 -22.28 18.82
CA THR A 69 -1.54 -21.66 20.09
C THR A 69 -2.12 -20.28 20.34
N THR A 70 -2.84 -19.70 19.37
CA THR A 70 -3.39 -18.35 19.50
C THR A 70 -4.89 -18.34 19.26
N THR A 71 -5.34 -18.28 18.00
CA THR A 71 -6.74 -18.07 17.63
C THR A 71 -7.62 -19.26 18.02
N TRP A 72 -7.15 -20.50 17.83
CA TRP A 72 -7.90 -21.69 18.23
C TRP A 72 -7.99 -21.81 19.75
N GLU A 73 -6.90 -21.51 20.46
CA GLU A 73 -6.87 -21.53 21.92
C GLU A 73 -7.82 -20.48 22.50
N MET A 74 -7.73 -19.23 22.02
CA MET A 74 -8.65 -18.15 22.37
C MET A 74 -10.10 -18.51 22.07
N LEU A 75 -10.40 -19.06 20.89
CA LEU A 75 -11.77 -19.46 20.53
C LEU A 75 -12.33 -20.49 21.51
N VAL A 76 -11.57 -21.55 21.79
CA VAL A 76 -12.08 -22.71 22.54
C VAL A 76 -12.04 -22.49 24.06
N TYR A 77 -11.00 -21.82 24.56
CA TYR A 77 -10.73 -21.71 26.00
C TYR A 77 -10.90 -20.28 26.53
N GLY A 78 -11.01 -19.28 25.66
CA GLY A 78 -11.19 -17.89 26.06
C GLY A 78 -9.91 -17.18 26.42
N ASP A 79 -10.08 -15.93 26.85
CA ASP A 79 -9.07 -15.11 27.49
C ASP A 79 -9.06 -15.40 29.00
N THR A 80 -8.01 -14.96 29.68
CA THR A 80 -7.88 -14.97 31.14
C THR A 80 -8.59 -13.77 31.79
N GLN A 81 -9.04 -12.81 31.00
CA GLN A 81 -9.66 -11.57 31.49
C GLN A 81 -11.09 -11.81 32.03
N PRO A 82 -11.46 -11.28 33.22
CA PRO A 82 -12.76 -11.53 33.84
C PRO A 82 -13.99 -11.09 33.04
N THR A 83 -13.86 -10.06 32.21
CA THR A 83 -14.92 -9.45 31.40
C THR A 83 -14.85 -9.87 29.92
N GLY A 84 -13.77 -10.59 29.55
CA GLY A 84 -13.44 -10.96 28.19
C GLY A 84 -14.26 -12.13 27.66
N TRP A 85 -13.89 -12.57 26.47
CA TRP A 85 -14.41 -13.79 25.88
C TRP A 85 -13.96 -15.01 26.70
N CYS A 86 -14.88 -15.83 27.22
CA CYS A 86 -14.56 -16.99 28.08
C CYS A 86 -14.45 -18.34 27.33
N GLY A 87 -14.35 -18.32 26.00
CA GLY A 87 -14.31 -19.54 25.19
C GLY A 87 -15.69 -20.12 24.89
N ILE A 88 -15.73 -21.15 24.03
CA ILE A 88 -16.98 -21.86 23.71
C ILE A 88 -17.45 -22.64 24.95
N PRO A 89 -18.67 -22.36 25.47
CA PRO A 89 -19.25 -23.14 26.56
C PRO A 89 -19.29 -24.64 26.24
N ARG A 90 -18.82 -25.47 27.18
CA ARG A 90 -18.64 -26.92 26.96
C ARG A 90 -19.96 -27.63 26.70
N GLU A 91 -21.05 -27.11 27.25
CA GLU A 91 -22.42 -27.61 27.07
C GLU A 91 -22.91 -27.49 25.62
N LEU A 92 -22.29 -26.63 24.80
CA LEU A 92 -22.61 -26.48 23.38
C LEU A 92 -21.89 -27.50 22.51
N ILE A 93 -20.78 -28.08 22.99
CA ILE A 93 -19.90 -28.95 22.22
C ILE A 93 -20.45 -30.38 22.23
N GLN A 94 -20.86 -30.85 21.06
CA GLN A 94 -21.25 -32.25 20.84
C GLN A 94 -20.03 -33.15 20.65
N GLN A 95 -19.02 -32.66 19.93
CA GLN A 95 -17.81 -33.41 19.59
C GLN A 95 -16.62 -32.46 19.45
N GLU A 96 -15.47 -32.85 20.00
CA GLU A 96 -14.19 -32.15 19.83
C GLU A 96 -13.11 -33.16 19.41
N VAL A 97 -12.41 -32.88 18.31
CA VAL A 97 -11.26 -33.65 17.84
C VAL A 97 -10.05 -32.71 17.81
N LYS A 98 -9.29 -32.72 18.91
CA LYS A 98 -8.19 -31.77 19.14
C LYS A 98 -7.04 -31.91 18.13
N SER A 99 -6.73 -33.14 17.69
CA SER A 99 -5.66 -33.40 16.70
C SER A 99 -5.92 -32.71 15.38
N ASP A 100 -7.20 -32.57 15.00
CA ASP A 100 -7.64 -32.11 13.69
C ASP A 100 -8.13 -30.66 13.74
N LEU A 101 -8.15 -30.04 14.93
CA LEU A 101 -8.78 -28.74 15.18
C LEU A 101 -10.23 -28.75 14.69
N TYR A 102 -11.05 -29.66 15.22
CA TYR A 102 -12.44 -29.78 14.81
C TYR A 102 -13.39 -29.78 16.01
N ILE A 103 -14.48 -29.00 15.89
CA ILE A 103 -15.58 -28.96 16.85
C ILE A 103 -16.91 -29.10 16.10
N LYS A 104 -17.81 -29.91 16.65
CA LYS A 104 -19.22 -29.94 16.28
C LYS A 104 -20.07 -29.48 17.45
N LEU A 105 -20.97 -28.55 17.20
CA LEU A 105 -21.93 -28.06 18.20
C LEU A 105 -23.24 -28.89 18.15
N PHE A 106 -23.98 -28.93 19.26
CA PHE A 106 -25.27 -29.63 19.31
C PHE A 106 -26.33 -29.08 18.35
N ASN A 107 -26.21 -27.81 17.95
CA ASN A 107 -27.08 -27.19 16.94
C ASN A 107 -26.72 -27.60 15.49
N GLY A 108 -25.72 -28.48 15.32
CA GLY A 108 -25.28 -29.00 14.03
C GLY A 108 -24.16 -28.19 13.37
N SER A 109 -23.82 -27.01 13.88
CA SER A 109 -22.74 -26.19 13.33
C SER A 109 -21.38 -26.89 13.51
N GLN A 110 -20.50 -26.72 12.53
CA GLN A 110 -19.17 -27.34 12.47
C GLN A 110 -18.09 -26.27 12.36
N ILE A 111 -17.03 -26.40 13.14
CA ILE A 111 -15.88 -25.48 13.20
C ILE A 111 -14.63 -26.27 12.83
N HIS A 112 -13.95 -25.84 11.77
CA HIS A 112 -12.68 -26.39 11.32
C HIS A 112 -11.55 -25.37 11.51
N GLY A 113 -10.48 -25.75 12.19
CA GLY A 113 -9.24 -24.99 12.24
C GLY A 113 -8.41 -25.28 11.00
N LEU A 114 -8.25 -24.28 10.13
CA LEU A 114 -7.54 -24.43 8.86
C LEU A 114 -6.27 -23.55 8.79
N PRO A 115 -5.07 -24.14 8.80
CA PRO A 115 -3.86 -23.40 8.45
C PRO A 115 -3.83 -23.08 6.96
N LEU A 116 -3.36 -21.87 6.60
CA LEU A 116 -3.38 -21.32 5.25
C LEU A 116 -2.04 -21.43 4.50
N ASP A 117 -1.14 -22.25 5.03
CA ASP A 117 0.18 -22.60 4.47
C ASP A 117 0.09 -23.45 3.18
N ASP A 118 -1.06 -24.09 2.93
CA ASP A 118 -1.36 -24.78 1.68
C ASP A 118 -2.76 -24.39 1.17
N PRO A 119 -2.84 -23.60 0.07
CA PRO A 119 -4.12 -23.18 -0.48
C PRO A 119 -5.03 -24.31 -0.97
N LYS A 120 -4.51 -25.51 -1.28
CA LYS A 120 -5.33 -26.65 -1.70
C LYS A 120 -6.30 -27.10 -0.63
N LYS A 121 -5.97 -26.81 0.63
CA LYS A 121 -6.81 -27.13 1.79
C LYS A 121 -8.21 -26.50 1.69
N LEU A 122 -8.39 -25.40 0.95
CA LEU A 122 -9.68 -24.71 0.79
C LEU A 122 -10.59 -25.27 -0.32
N GLU A 123 -10.12 -26.20 -1.14
CA GLU A 123 -10.79 -26.54 -2.41
C GLU A 123 -12.15 -27.23 -2.27
N ASN A 124 -12.39 -27.96 -1.18
CA ASN A 124 -13.57 -28.83 -1.07
C ASN A 124 -14.66 -28.31 -0.13
N TYR A 125 -14.48 -27.13 0.47
CA TYR A 125 -15.43 -26.62 1.46
C TYR A 125 -16.67 -25.98 0.83
N ASN A 126 -17.82 -26.17 1.50
CA ASN A 126 -19.04 -25.39 1.31
C ASN A 126 -19.33 -24.64 2.60
N LEU A 127 -18.96 -23.35 2.64
CA LEU A 127 -18.90 -22.55 3.86
C LEU A 127 -20.13 -21.65 4.02
N GLY A 128 -20.54 -21.47 5.27
CA GLY A 128 -21.48 -20.44 5.69
C GLY A 128 -20.82 -19.31 6.48
N LEU A 129 -19.66 -19.55 7.09
CA LEU A 129 -18.92 -18.55 7.86
C LEU A 129 -17.42 -18.83 7.79
N PHE A 130 -16.58 -17.81 7.78
CA PHE A 130 -15.16 -17.98 8.10
C PHE A 130 -14.65 -16.84 8.97
N MET A 131 -13.59 -17.11 9.73
CA MET A 131 -12.78 -16.11 10.40
C MET A 131 -11.32 -16.32 10.03
N VAL A 132 -10.64 -15.26 9.60
CA VAL A 132 -9.19 -15.23 9.42
C VAL A 132 -8.61 -14.23 10.41
N ASP A 133 -7.74 -14.72 11.30
CA ASP A 133 -6.96 -13.89 12.20
C ASP A 133 -5.57 -13.61 11.60
N GLN A 134 -5.02 -12.43 11.87
CA GLN A 134 -3.85 -11.87 11.17
C GLN A 134 -3.98 -11.92 9.63
N ALA A 135 -5.12 -11.42 9.11
CA ALA A 135 -5.39 -11.48 7.68
C ALA A 135 -4.37 -10.69 6.82
N GLU A 136 -3.62 -9.76 7.41
CA GLU A 136 -2.56 -9.01 6.73
C GLU A 136 -1.34 -9.86 6.35
N GLU A 137 -1.21 -11.07 6.92
CA GLU A 137 -0.11 -11.99 6.66
C GLU A 137 -0.38 -12.93 5.47
N ILE A 138 -1.59 -12.91 4.92
CA ILE A 138 -2.01 -13.71 3.77
C ILE A 138 -2.20 -12.85 2.51
N GLU A 139 -1.96 -13.46 1.37
CA GLU A 139 -2.22 -12.84 0.06
C GLU A 139 -3.72 -12.85 -0.27
N GLU A 140 -4.15 -11.87 -1.06
CA GLU A 140 -5.55 -11.68 -1.44
C GLU A 140 -6.17 -12.91 -2.14
N ASP A 141 -5.38 -13.65 -2.92
CA ASP A 141 -5.83 -14.88 -3.59
C ASP A 141 -6.38 -15.93 -2.62
N ILE A 142 -5.85 -15.98 -1.38
CA ILE A 142 -6.35 -16.88 -0.35
C ILE A 142 -7.73 -16.42 0.12
N PHE A 143 -7.93 -15.12 0.31
CA PHE A 143 -9.24 -14.54 0.60
C PHE A 143 -10.25 -14.81 -0.53
N LEU A 144 -9.85 -14.65 -1.79
CA LEU A 144 -10.72 -14.93 -2.94
C LEU A 144 -11.16 -16.41 -3.00
N LYS A 145 -10.32 -17.33 -2.54
CA LYS A 145 -10.70 -18.74 -2.37
C LYS A 145 -11.81 -18.89 -1.32
N PHE A 146 -11.70 -18.24 -0.16
CA PHE A 146 -12.78 -18.22 0.83
C PHE A 146 -14.08 -17.64 0.25
N HIS A 147 -13.98 -16.51 -0.45
CA HIS A 147 -15.11 -15.88 -1.13
C HIS A 147 -15.85 -16.87 -2.04
N GLY A 148 -15.12 -17.60 -2.88
CA GLY A 148 -15.70 -18.61 -3.77
C GLY A 148 -16.32 -19.80 -3.06
N ARG A 149 -15.94 -20.09 -1.80
CA ARG A 149 -16.50 -21.20 -1.01
C ARG A 149 -17.71 -20.82 -0.17
N LEU A 150 -17.99 -19.53 0.01
CA LEU A 150 -19.02 -18.99 0.88
C LEU A 150 -20.44 -19.08 0.27
N ARG A 151 -20.96 -20.30 0.15
CA ARG A 151 -22.19 -20.62 -0.60
C ARG A 151 -23.18 -21.53 0.13
N GLN A 152 -22.94 -21.85 1.40
CA GLN A 152 -23.82 -22.75 2.14
C GLN A 152 -25.23 -22.14 2.28
N HIS A 153 -26.25 -22.95 1.98
CA HIS A 153 -27.64 -22.52 2.10
C HIS A 153 -28.06 -22.39 3.56
N ARG A 154 -28.99 -21.47 3.87
CA ARG A 154 -29.49 -21.22 5.23
C ARG A 154 -28.38 -20.93 6.26
N SER A 155 -27.39 -20.16 5.84
CA SER A 155 -26.23 -19.77 6.64
C SER A 155 -25.96 -18.27 6.42
N PRO A 156 -25.12 -17.61 7.25
CA PRO A 156 -24.93 -16.17 7.15
C PRO A 156 -24.20 -15.77 5.86
N ARG A 157 -23.31 -16.63 5.36
CA ARG A 157 -22.40 -16.38 4.21
C ARG A 157 -21.58 -15.10 4.41
N GLU A 158 -20.92 -15.04 5.56
CA GLU A 158 -20.10 -13.92 6.00
C GLU A 158 -18.64 -14.32 6.22
N GLY A 159 -17.75 -13.33 6.19
CA GLY A 159 -16.34 -13.46 6.53
C GLY A 159 -15.91 -12.44 7.59
N LEU A 160 -15.26 -12.92 8.64
CA LEU A 160 -14.65 -12.09 9.69
C LEU A 160 -13.14 -12.02 9.44
N LEU A 161 -12.59 -10.82 9.36
CA LEU A 161 -11.19 -10.56 9.04
C LEU A 161 -10.59 -9.70 10.15
N LEU A 162 -9.67 -10.27 10.92
CA LEU A 162 -8.98 -9.57 12.00
C LEU A 162 -7.55 -9.30 11.53
N PHE A 163 -7.12 -8.04 11.56
CA PHE A 163 -5.83 -7.67 10.99
C PHE A 163 -5.19 -6.45 11.61
N ASN A 164 -3.87 -6.37 11.49
CA ASN A 164 -3.12 -5.15 11.80
C ASN A 164 -2.92 -4.31 10.52
N PRO A 165 -2.74 -2.99 10.63
CA PRO A 165 -2.29 -2.14 9.52
C PRO A 165 -0.97 -2.65 8.91
N ASN A 166 -0.87 -2.59 7.57
CA ASN A 166 0.31 -3.09 6.85
C ASN A 166 0.53 -2.37 5.50
N GLY A 167 0.53 -1.03 5.53
CA GLY A 167 0.48 -0.26 4.29
C GLY A 167 -0.90 -0.28 3.65
N HIS A 168 -0.98 0.25 2.44
CA HIS A 168 -2.17 0.24 1.58
C HIS A 168 -2.32 -1.12 0.87
N ASN A 169 -2.23 -2.21 1.63
CA ASN A 169 -2.36 -3.57 1.11
C ASN A 169 -3.81 -3.88 0.66
N TRP A 170 -4.07 -5.13 0.27
CA TRP A 170 -5.39 -5.55 -0.21
C TRP A 170 -6.53 -5.36 0.82
N LEU A 171 -6.23 -5.45 2.13
CA LEU A 171 -7.21 -5.20 3.19
C LEU A 171 -7.55 -3.71 3.24
N TRP A 172 -6.54 -2.84 3.23
CA TRP A 172 -6.76 -1.39 3.18
C TRP A 172 -7.58 -1.01 1.95
N LYS A 173 -7.20 -1.51 0.76
CA LYS A 173 -7.92 -1.28 -0.51
C LYS A 173 -9.40 -1.72 -0.42
N ARG A 174 -9.70 -2.84 0.25
CA ARG A 174 -11.08 -3.34 0.39
C ARG A 174 -11.90 -2.70 1.50
N PHE A 175 -11.28 -2.34 2.62
CA PHE A 175 -11.97 -1.93 3.84
C PHE A 175 -11.89 -0.43 4.15
N ILE A 176 -10.83 0.25 3.73
CA ILE A 176 -10.44 1.56 4.30
C ILE A 176 -10.32 2.63 3.23
N ASP A 177 -9.73 2.30 2.09
CA ASP A 177 -9.52 3.21 0.96
C ASP A 177 -10.79 4.01 0.61
N PRO A 178 -10.76 5.35 0.68
CA PRO A 178 -11.91 6.18 0.32
C PRO A 178 -12.26 6.10 -1.17
N LYS A 179 -11.30 5.80 -2.06
CA LYS A 179 -11.49 5.67 -3.52
C LYS A 179 -12.09 4.32 -3.91
N ARG A 180 -12.23 3.36 -2.99
CA ARG A 180 -12.71 2.00 -3.29
C ARG A 180 -14.11 1.94 -3.89
N ASP A 181 -14.35 0.89 -4.68
CA ASP A 181 -15.61 0.64 -5.38
C ASP A 181 -16.85 0.69 -4.45
N PRO A 182 -17.99 1.26 -4.89
CA PRO A 182 -19.21 1.32 -4.09
C PRO A 182 -19.71 -0.05 -3.58
N THR A 183 -19.52 -1.12 -4.36
CA THR A 183 -19.83 -2.49 -3.96
C THR A 183 -18.94 -2.93 -2.80
N TRP A 184 -17.67 -2.50 -2.77
CA TRP A 184 -16.79 -2.76 -1.64
C TRP A 184 -17.22 -1.95 -0.42
N LYS A 185 -17.54 -0.65 -0.58
CA LYS A 185 -18.09 0.19 0.51
C LYS A 185 -19.34 -0.41 1.16
N LYS A 186 -20.17 -1.12 0.39
CA LYS A 186 -21.34 -1.85 0.88
C LYS A 186 -20.98 -3.16 1.59
N ASN A 187 -20.13 -3.97 0.97
CA ASN A 187 -19.89 -5.35 1.43
C ASN A 187 -18.80 -5.49 2.49
N TYR A 188 -17.89 -4.51 2.59
CA TYR A 188 -16.74 -4.52 3.49
C TYR A 188 -16.85 -3.33 4.44
N LYS A 189 -16.98 -3.64 5.73
CA LYS A 189 -16.99 -2.65 6.82
C LYS A 189 -15.97 -3.05 7.86
N VAL A 190 -15.30 -2.09 8.47
CA VAL A 190 -14.25 -2.32 9.44
C VAL A 190 -14.45 -1.43 10.67
N VAL A 191 -14.12 -1.96 11.84
CA VAL A 191 -13.89 -1.16 13.05
C VAL A 191 -12.38 -1.04 13.25
N GLU A 192 -11.90 0.18 13.42
CA GLU A 192 -10.51 0.48 13.78
C GLU A 192 -10.41 0.77 15.28
N ALA A 193 -9.44 0.15 15.95
CA ALA A 193 -9.23 0.28 17.39
C ALA A 193 -7.76 0.27 17.78
N THR A 194 -7.46 0.98 18.86
CA THR A 194 -6.15 1.11 19.49
C THR A 194 -6.15 0.41 20.86
N PRO A 195 -4.99 0.20 21.50
CA PRO A 195 -4.95 -0.22 22.90
C PRO A 195 -5.78 0.67 23.83
N PHE A 196 -5.86 1.97 23.56
CA PHE A 196 -6.61 2.93 24.38
C PHE A 196 -8.12 2.68 24.38
N ASP A 197 -8.64 1.96 23.39
CA ASP A 197 -10.05 1.56 23.31
C ASP A 197 -10.37 0.31 24.16
N ASN A 198 -9.36 -0.38 24.69
CA ASN A 198 -9.54 -1.62 25.46
C ASN A 198 -9.41 -1.38 26.97
N PRO A 199 -10.54 -1.30 27.70
CA PRO A 199 -10.53 -1.05 29.15
C PRO A 199 -10.06 -2.26 29.97
N ASN A 200 -9.78 -3.40 29.33
CA ASN A 200 -9.39 -4.63 30.01
C ASN A 200 -7.88 -4.87 30.02
N LEU A 201 -7.08 -3.91 29.54
CA LEU A 201 -5.63 -3.99 29.59
C LEU A 201 -5.12 -3.77 31.04
N PRO A 202 -3.99 -4.39 31.41
CA PRO A 202 -3.30 -4.05 32.65
C PRO A 202 -3.01 -2.55 32.76
N GLU A 203 -3.03 -2.00 33.97
CA GLU A 203 -2.88 -0.56 34.22
C GLU A 203 -1.53 -0.03 33.72
N ASP A 204 -0.47 -0.84 33.83
CA ASP A 204 0.89 -0.55 33.38
C ASP A 204 1.14 -0.89 31.89
N TYR A 205 0.18 -1.50 31.20
CA TYR A 205 0.37 -1.97 29.82
C TYR A 205 0.66 -0.83 28.85
N LEU A 206 0.07 0.35 29.05
CA LEU A 206 0.29 1.48 28.15
C LEU A 206 1.65 2.15 28.38
N GLU A 207 2.20 2.06 29.60
CA GLU A 207 3.51 2.63 29.96
C GLU A 207 4.66 1.93 29.22
N GLN A 208 4.50 0.65 28.86
CA GLN A 208 5.54 -0.10 28.13
C GLN A 208 5.83 0.47 26.72
N PHE A 209 4.95 1.33 26.20
CA PHE A 209 5.12 1.96 24.90
C PHE A 209 6.07 3.17 24.94
N ASP A 210 6.45 3.62 26.13
CA ASP A 210 7.44 4.67 26.31
C ASP A 210 8.79 4.24 25.73
N GLY A 211 9.32 5.04 24.81
CA GLY A 211 10.61 4.77 24.15
C GLY A 211 10.54 3.81 22.95
N LEU A 212 9.35 3.39 22.51
CA LEU A 212 9.22 2.70 21.23
C LEU A 212 9.73 3.60 20.07
N PRO A 213 10.45 3.05 19.08
CA PRO A 213 10.74 3.79 17.86
C PRO A 213 9.45 4.29 17.22
N LYS A 214 9.44 5.54 16.73
CA LYS A 214 8.23 6.21 16.21
C LYS A 214 7.44 5.33 15.24
N HIS A 215 8.12 4.66 14.31
CA HIS A 215 7.46 3.80 13.32
C HIS A 215 6.77 2.56 13.91
N TRP A 216 7.29 2.00 15.02
CA TRP A 216 6.62 0.93 15.76
C TRP A 216 5.39 1.45 16.49
N TYR A 217 5.52 2.61 17.13
CA TYR A 217 4.42 3.25 17.85
C TYR A 217 3.26 3.59 16.91
N ASP A 218 3.55 4.29 15.81
CA ASP A 218 2.56 4.71 14.82
C ASP A 218 1.78 3.51 14.27
N ARG A 219 2.47 2.40 13.95
CA ARG A 219 1.81 1.20 13.41
C ARG A 219 1.06 0.39 14.47
N PHE A 220 1.75 -0.01 15.53
CA PHE A 220 1.23 -1.02 16.47
C PHE A 220 0.46 -0.43 17.65
N VAL A 221 0.57 0.88 17.90
CA VAL A 221 -0.19 1.57 18.95
C VAL A 221 -1.27 2.45 18.33
N LEU A 222 -0.89 3.38 17.44
CA LEU A 222 -1.84 4.32 16.81
C LEU A 222 -2.62 3.71 15.64
N GLY A 223 -2.18 2.58 15.10
CA GLY A 223 -2.89 1.90 14.01
C GLY A 223 -2.73 2.59 12.65
N SER A 224 -1.63 3.31 12.42
CA SER A 224 -1.35 3.96 11.13
C SER A 224 -1.22 2.96 9.98
N HIS A 225 -1.84 3.28 8.85
CA HIS A 225 -1.72 2.52 7.60
C HIS A 225 -0.56 3.00 6.72
N ASP A 226 0.05 4.15 7.03
CA ASP A 226 1.10 4.75 6.20
C ASP A 226 2.51 4.30 6.64
N VAL A 227 2.60 3.69 7.82
CA VAL A 227 3.85 3.18 8.40
C VAL A 227 3.80 1.67 8.54
N PHE A 228 4.79 0.98 7.95
CA PHE A 228 4.87 -0.48 8.01
C PHE A 228 6.32 -0.99 7.97
N VAL A 229 6.50 -2.25 8.41
CA VAL A 229 7.82 -2.88 8.48
C VAL A 229 8.35 -3.14 7.07
N GLY A 230 9.62 -2.78 6.86
CA GLY A 230 10.33 -2.96 5.59
C GLY A 230 10.08 -1.88 4.55
N GLN A 231 9.38 -0.79 4.90
CA GLN A 231 9.25 0.40 4.05
C GLN A 231 10.63 0.97 3.69
N ILE A 232 10.85 1.25 2.41
CA ILE A 232 12.15 1.70 1.89
C ILE A 232 12.23 3.24 1.89
N PHE A 233 11.29 3.90 1.23
CA PHE A 233 11.30 5.36 1.06
C PHE A 233 10.60 6.08 2.19
N THR A 234 11.23 6.09 3.37
CA THR A 234 10.68 6.69 4.59
C THR A 234 10.77 8.22 4.63
N ASP A 235 11.61 8.82 3.78
CA ASP A 235 11.74 10.27 3.61
C ASP A 235 10.63 10.87 2.71
N TRP A 236 9.77 10.04 2.11
CA TRP A 236 8.64 10.52 1.32
C TRP A 236 7.65 11.28 2.19
N ASN A 237 7.41 12.53 1.82
CA ASN A 237 6.43 13.41 2.44
C ASN A 237 5.62 14.11 1.33
N PRO A 238 4.31 13.81 1.18
CA PRO A 238 3.50 14.39 0.10
C PRO A 238 3.45 15.92 0.15
N ASP A 239 3.60 16.55 1.32
CA ASP A 239 3.48 18.00 1.48
C ASP A 239 4.64 18.78 0.84
N VAL A 240 5.79 18.12 0.62
CA VAL A 240 7.01 18.74 0.03
C VAL A 240 7.49 18.05 -1.24
N HIS A 241 6.98 16.84 -1.54
CA HIS A 241 7.34 16.12 -2.76
C HIS A 241 6.28 16.22 -3.85
N ILE A 242 5.01 16.45 -3.51
CA ILE A 242 3.95 16.58 -4.52
C ILE A 242 3.81 18.05 -4.90
N VAL A 243 3.92 18.32 -6.20
CA VAL A 243 3.75 19.66 -6.77
C VAL A 243 2.63 19.66 -7.81
N ASP A 244 2.03 20.82 -8.05
CA ASP A 244 1.06 20.94 -9.12
C ASP A 244 1.72 20.86 -10.50
N PRO A 245 1.06 20.24 -11.49
CA PRO A 245 1.55 20.24 -12.85
C PRO A 245 1.78 21.65 -13.39
N PHE A 246 2.86 21.80 -14.13
CA PHE A 246 3.24 23.02 -14.85
C PHE A 246 3.90 22.65 -16.19
N TYR A 247 3.98 23.62 -17.09
CA TYR A 247 4.69 23.46 -18.36
C TYR A 247 6.19 23.28 -18.10
N ILE A 248 6.75 22.16 -18.52
CA ILE A 248 8.17 21.93 -18.32
C ILE A 248 8.96 22.69 -19.40
N PRO A 249 9.95 23.53 -19.03
CA PRO A 249 10.76 24.30 -19.98
C PRO A 249 11.55 23.46 -20.99
N GLN A 250 11.90 24.07 -22.11
CA GLN A 250 12.55 23.41 -23.26
C GLN A 250 14.02 23.09 -22.99
N GLU A 251 14.69 23.94 -22.24
CA GLU A 251 16.10 23.84 -21.89
C GLU A 251 16.39 22.79 -20.82
N TRP A 252 15.35 22.23 -20.20
CA TRP A 252 15.49 21.17 -19.21
C TRP A 252 15.65 19.81 -19.87
N GLU A 253 16.59 19.02 -19.37
CA GLU A 253 16.82 17.66 -19.85
C GLU A 253 15.59 16.78 -19.63
N ARG A 254 15.27 15.95 -20.62
CA ARG A 254 14.15 15.02 -20.58
C ARG A 254 14.59 13.59 -20.57
N TRP A 255 13.96 12.85 -19.66
CA TRP A 255 14.29 11.48 -19.39
C TRP A 255 13.02 10.67 -19.49
N MET A 256 13.08 9.57 -20.23
CA MET A 256 11.98 8.62 -20.35
C MET A 256 12.50 7.22 -20.04
N CYS A 257 11.74 6.42 -19.29
CA CYS A 257 12.07 5.02 -19.08
C CYS A 257 10.87 4.12 -19.30
N ILE A 258 11.10 3.02 -20.01
CA ILE A 258 10.13 1.95 -20.26
C ILE A 258 10.48 0.75 -19.37
N ASP A 259 9.55 0.28 -18.55
CA ASP A 259 9.61 -1.04 -17.92
C ASP A 259 8.65 -1.99 -18.66
N PRO A 260 9.16 -2.86 -19.56
CA PRO A 260 8.34 -3.74 -20.36
C PRO A 260 7.84 -4.93 -19.54
N GLY A 261 6.76 -4.73 -18.80
CA GLY A 261 5.97 -5.81 -18.21
C GLY A 261 5.28 -6.66 -19.29
N ILE A 262 5.84 -7.81 -19.66
CA ILE A 262 5.23 -8.69 -20.69
C ILE A 262 4.02 -9.48 -20.14
N ARG A 263 4.01 -9.80 -18.83
CA ARG A 263 2.96 -10.61 -18.16
C ARG A 263 2.20 -9.87 -17.06
N HIS A 264 2.64 -8.66 -16.73
CA HIS A 264 2.09 -7.76 -15.72
C HIS A 264 1.82 -6.39 -16.37
N GLU A 265 1.44 -5.38 -15.59
CA GLU A 265 1.38 -4.00 -16.10
C GLU A 265 2.77 -3.59 -16.61
N ALA A 266 2.86 -2.99 -17.79
CA ALA A 266 4.06 -2.29 -18.24
C ALA A 266 3.93 -0.81 -17.87
N ALA A 267 5.05 -0.12 -17.71
CA ALA A 267 5.06 1.28 -17.31
C ALA A 267 5.99 2.11 -18.18
N ILE A 268 5.55 3.32 -18.51
CA ILE A 268 6.42 4.37 -19.05
C ILE A 268 6.37 5.56 -18.10
N SER A 269 7.51 6.18 -17.87
CA SER A 269 7.65 7.29 -16.95
C SER A 269 8.54 8.36 -17.57
N TRP A 270 8.17 9.63 -17.36
CA TRP A 270 8.96 10.77 -17.80
C TRP A 270 9.40 11.62 -16.61
N CYS A 271 10.65 12.06 -16.66
CA CYS A 271 11.24 12.99 -15.73
C CYS A 271 11.91 14.16 -16.47
N ALA A 272 11.99 15.31 -15.82
CA ALA A 272 12.79 16.43 -16.28
C ALA A 272 13.79 16.85 -15.21
N ARG A 273 14.97 17.33 -15.60
CA ARG A 273 15.95 17.93 -14.69
C ARG A 273 16.18 19.40 -15.05
N ASP A 274 16.07 20.28 -14.06
CA ASP A 274 16.38 21.70 -14.21
C ASP A 274 17.87 22.03 -13.99
N GLU A 275 18.24 23.30 -14.19
CA GLU A 275 19.61 23.80 -14.00
C GLU A 275 20.10 23.74 -12.52
N HIS A 276 19.19 23.53 -11.57
CA HIS A 276 19.46 23.46 -10.13
C HIS A 276 19.49 22.00 -9.61
N ASP A 277 19.48 21.03 -10.51
CA ASP A 277 19.45 19.60 -10.20
C ASP A 277 18.19 19.19 -9.40
N ASN A 278 17.07 19.89 -9.62
CA ASN A 278 15.74 19.41 -9.24
C ASN A 278 15.23 18.47 -10.34
N VAL A 279 14.66 17.35 -9.90
CA VAL A 279 14.06 16.35 -10.78
C VAL A 279 12.55 16.37 -10.63
N TYR A 280 11.84 16.44 -11.74
CA TYR A 280 10.38 16.48 -11.79
C TYR A 280 9.88 15.21 -12.47
N TYR A 281 9.22 14.32 -11.73
CA TYR A 281 8.46 13.22 -12.28
C TYR A 281 7.10 13.74 -12.71
N TYR A 282 6.94 14.01 -14.01
CA TYR A 282 5.82 14.82 -14.51
C TYR A 282 4.79 14.03 -15.31
N ARG A 283 5.07 12.77 -15.63
CA ARG A 283 4.17 11.95 -16.42
C ARG A 283 4.43 10.46 -16.21
N GLU A 284 3.36 9.70 -16.21
CA GLU A 284 3.40 8.24 -16.19
C GLU A 284 2.25 7.62 -16.97
N HIS A 285 2.48 6.39 -17.44
CA HIS A 285 1.42 5.56 -17.97
C HIS A 285 1.66 4.11 -17.61
N LEU A 286 0.66 3.45 -17.01
CA LEU A 286 0.70 2.04 -16.66
C LEU A 286 -0.48 1.34 -17.32
N GLU A 287 -0.21 0.29 -18.09
CA GLU A 287 -1.26 -0.46 -18.79
C GLU A 287 -0.86 -1.92 -18.95
N ALA A 288 -1.84 -2.83 -18.87
CA ALA A 288 -1.58 -4.26 -18.97
C ALA A 288 -1.94 -4.81 -20.35
N ASN A 289 -1.23 -5.85 -20.79
CA ASN A 289 -1.56 -6.65 -21.97
C ASN A 289 -1.61 -5.88 -23.30
N GLN A 290 -0.84 -4.79 -23.44
CA GLN A 290 -0.74 -4.04 -24.70
C GLN A 290 0.46 -4.49 -25.55
N PRO A 291 0.33 -4.47 -26.88
CA PRO A 291 1.46 -4.74 -27.77
C PRO A 291 2.44 -3.56 -27.82
N VAL A 292 3.71 -3.81 -28.18
CA VAL A 292 4.75 -2.78 -28.29
C VAL A 292 4.38 -1.64 -29.25
N ALA A 293 3.72 -1.95 -30.36
CA ALA A 293 3.23 -0.94 -31.31
C ALA A 293 2.27 0.07 -30.67
N TRP A 294 1.42 -0.39 -29.74
CA TRP A 294 0.51 0.49 -29.00
C TRP A 294 1.28 1.42 -28.06
N TRP A 295 2.30 0.89 -27.38
CA TRP A 295 3.17 1.69 -26.52
C TRP A 295 3.97 2.73 -27.30
N SER A 296 4.46 2.39 -28.50
CA SER A 296 5.21 3.32 -29.35
C SER A 296 4.32 4.48 -29.80
N GLN A 297 3.09 4.20 -30.25
CA GLN A 297 2.10 5.23 -30.57
C GLN A 297 1.71 6.10 -29.37
N LEU A 298 1.63 5.49 -28.18
CA LEU A 298 1.34 6.21 -26.95
C LEU A 298 2.46 7.20 -26.58
N ILE A 299 3.73 6.79 -26.76
CA ILE A 299 4.89 7.68 -26.56
C ILE A 299 4.76 8.89 -27.50
N ASP A 300 4.55 8.66 -28.80
CA ASP A 300 4.37 9.74 -29.77
C ASP A 300 3.19 10.67 -29.41
N GLU A 301 2.08 10.10 -28.93
CA GLU A 301 0.92 10.88 -28.48
C GLU A 301 1.29 11.79 -27.31
N TYR A 302 1.98 11.28 -26.29
CA TYR A 302 2.37 12.07 -25.12
C TYR A 302 3.42 13.13 -25.45
N GLU A 303 4.39 12.80 -26.30
CA GLU A 303 5.51 13.69 -26.64
C GLU A 303 5.12 14.73 -27.70
N SER A 304 3.98 14.57 -28.38
CA SER A 304 3.39 15.59 -29.26
C SER A 304 2.44 16.57 -28.55
N ARG A 305 2.19 16.40 -27.25
CA ARG A 305 1.31 17.30 -26.49
C ARG A 305 1.95 18.66 -26.27
N GLN A 306 1.12 19.68 -26.12
CA GLN A 306 1.59 21.06 -25.93
C GLN A 306 2.41 21.25 -24.66
N ASP A 307 2.18 20.46 -23.61
CA ASP A 307 2.90 20.48 -22.34
C ASP A 307 4.28 19.79 -22.40
N TRP A 308 4.68 19.27 -23.57
CA TRP A 308 5.95 18.55 -23.73
C TRP A 308 7.17 19.46 -23.55
N GLY A 309 7.08 20.72 -23.97
CA GLY A 309 8.18 21.67 -23.78
C GLY A 309 8.82 22.21 -25.06
N GLY A 310 8.41 21.79 -26.26
CA GLY A 310 9.00 22.28 -27.52
C GLY A 310 9.05 21.22 -28.63
N ASP A 311 9.76 21.52 -29.71
CA ASP A 311 10.05 20.58 -30.80
C ASP A 311 11.11 19.56 -30.34
N GLU A 312 10.89 18.27 -30.62
CA GLU A 312 11.80 17.18 -30.21
C GLU A 312 13.25 17.41 -30.66
N SER A 313 13.45 18.01 -31.84
CA SER A 313 14.78 18.28 -32.39
C SER A 313 15.58 19.33 -31.63
N GLU A 314 14.93 20.05 -30.71
CA GLU A 314 15.52 21.10 -29.90
C GLU A 314 15.61 20.71 -28.41
N LEU A 315 15.17 19.49 -28.04
CA LEU A 315 15.18 18.98 -26.68
C LEU A 315 16.36 18.02 -26.45
N ASP A 316 16.90 18.05 -25.24
CA ASP A 316 17.88 17.05 -24.80
C ASP A 316 17.15 15.85 -24.19
N ILE A 317 16.96 14.79 -25.00
CA ILE A 317 16.13 13.63 -24.65
C ILE A 317 16.98 12.38 -24.46
N TYR A 318 16.82 11.75 -23.30
CA TYR A 318 17.45 10.50 -22.91
C TYR A 318 16.38 9.42 -22.72
N ARG A 319 16.49 8.32 -23.46
CA ARG A 319 15.50 7.24 -23.45
C ARG A 319 16.11 5.96 -22.89
N MET A 320 15.49 5.41 -21.85
CA MET A 320 15.91 4.19 -21.16
C MET A 320 14.88 3.09 -21.35
N ILE A 321 15.32 1.85 -21.31
CA ILE A 321 14.46 0.68 -21.20
C ILE A 321 15.02 -0.30 -20.18
N GLY A 322 14.13 -0.86 -19.36
CA GLY A 322 14.45 -1.80 -18.30
C GLY A 322 15.28 -2.98 -18.82
N PRO A 323 16.22 -3.50 -18.02
CA PRO A 323 17.20 -4.50 -18.47
C PRO A 323 16.58 -5.84 -18.90
N GLU A 324 15.37 -6.14 -18.45
CA GLU A 324 14.62 -7.33 -18.82
C GLU A 324 14.23 -7.34 -20.32
N SER A 325 14.23 -6.17 -20.97
CA SER A 325 13.93 -6.00 -22.40
C SER A 325 14.89 -6.73 -23.35
N GLN A 326 16.10 -7.06 -22.87
CA GLN A 326 17.13 -7.75 -23.64
C GLN A 326 16.88 -9.27 -23.78
N GLN A 327 15.94 -9.82 -23.02
CA GLN A 327 15.59 -11.22 -23.14
C GLN A 327 15.00 -11.50 -24.53
N ARG A 328 15.55 -12.50 -25.23
CA ARG A 328 15.06 -12.90 -26.56
C ARG A 328 13.83 -13.79 -26.43
N SER A 329 12.81 -13.45 -27.20
CA SER A 329 11.63 -14.28 -27.39
C SER A 329 12.02 -15.66 -27.93
N GLN A 330 11.45 -16.72 -27.36
CA GLN A 330 11.68 -18.09 -27.84
C GLN A 330 10.99 -18.37 -29.18
N THR A 331 10.03 -17.54 -29.59
CA THR A 331 9.21 -17.77 -30.79
C THR A 331 9.87 -17.21 -32.05
N ASP A 332 10.42 -16.00 -31.97
CA ASP A 332 10.94 -15.26 -33.12
C ASP A 332 12.35 -14.69 -32.89
N GLY A 333 12.95 -14.90 -31.71
CA GLY A 333 14.34 -14.51 -31.42
C GLY A 333 14.57 -13.01 -31.23
N ARG A 334 13.53 -12.18 -31.34
CA ARG A 334 13.58 -10.73 -31.16
C ARG A 334 13.62 -10.35 -29.68
N THR A 335 14.17 -9.17 -29.38
CA THR A 335 14.17 -8.58 -28.04
C THR A 335 13.07 -7.52 -27.96
N VAL A 336 12.52 -7.25 -26.78
CA VAL A 336 11.47 -6.23 -26.64
C VAL A 336 12.00 -4.86 -27.06
N LYS A 337 13.24 -4.52 -26.68
CA LYS A 337 13.92 -3.30 -27.14
C LYS A 337 13.97 -3.21 -28.67
N GLY A 338 14.40 -4.28 -29.33
CA GLY A 338 14.49 -4.29 -30.79
C GLY A 338 13.13 -4.13 -31.48
N VAL A 339 12.05 -4.62 -30.86
CA VAL A 339 10.70 -4.39 -31.37
C VAL A 339 10.28 -2.92 -31.19
N PHE A 340 10.63 -2.27 -30.07
CA PHE A 340 10.39 -0.82 -29.90
C PHE A 340 11.12 0.01 -30.96
N GLU A 341 12.38 -0.32 -31.26
CA GLU A 341 13.16 0.34 -32.32
C GLU A 341 12.55 0.08 -33.72
N GLU A 342 12.07 -1.15 -34.00
CA GLU A 342 11.34 -1.46 -35.24
C GLU A 342 10.03 -0.65 -35.40
N GLU A 343 9.36 -0.33 -34.29
CA GLU A 343 8.12 0.45 -34.26
C GLU A 343 8.36 1.97 -34.19
N GLY A 344 9.62 2.43 -34.18
CA GLY A 344 10.00 3.85 -34.27
C GLY A 344 10.40 4.52 -32.95
N THR A 345 10.45 3.79 -31.83
CA THR A 345 11.00 4.31 -30.57
C THR A 345 12.53 4.09 -30.54
N ASP A 346 13.24 5.00 -31.18
CA ASP A 346 14.70 4.96 -31.30
C ASP A 346 15.43 5.49 -30.05
N GLY A 347 16.76 5.34 -30.01
CA GLY A 347 17.60 5.94 -28.95
C GLY A 347 17.51 5.27 -27.58
N LEU A 348 16.86 4.11 -27.48
CA LEU A 348 16.72 3.40 -26.21
C LEU A 348 18.06 2.85 -25.70
N GLU A 349 18.44 3.23 -24.49
CA GLU A 349 19.56 2.67 -23.75
C GLU A 349 19.11 1.68 -22.67
N ILE A 350 19.96 0.70 -22.37
CA ILE A 350 19.63 -0.31 -21.35
C ILE A 350 19.92 0.25 -19.97
N ALA A 351 18.92 0.24 -19.11
CA ALA A 351 19.07 0.72 -17.76
C ALA A 351 19.85 -0.24 -16.85
N ASP A 352 20.44 0.32 -15.79
CA ASP A 352 21.22 -0.42 -14.80
C ASP A 352 20.41 -1.52 -14.09
N ARG A 353 21.08 -2.62 -13.71
CA ARG A 353 20.43 -3.79 -13.10
C ARG A 353 20.42 -3.75 -11.57
N ASP A 354 21.16 -2.87 -10.92
CA ASP A 354 21.34 -2.85 -9.47
C ASP A 354 20.16 -2.16 -8.76
N PRO A 355 19.28 -2.90 -8.06
CA PRO A 355 18.20 -2.29 -7.30
C PRO A 355 18.70 -1.40 -6.15
N ASN A 356 19.88 -1.66 -5.59
CA ASN A 356 20.42 -0.84 -4.50
C ASN A 356 20.87 0.53 -5.00
N ALA A 357 21.46 0.59 -6.20
CA ALA A 357 21.80 1.85 -6.85
C ALA A 357 20.54 2.71 -7.07
N ARG A 358 19.47 2.11 -7.60
CA ARG A 358 18.17 2.77 -7.79
C ARG A 358 17.58 3.31 -6.48
N ILE A 359 17.48 2.44 -5.47
CA ILE A 359 16.95 2.80 -4.14
C ILE A 359 17.77 3.92 -3.51
N SER A 360 19.10 3.84 -3.59
CA SER A 360 20.01 4.86 -3.07
C SER A 360 19.77 6.22 -3.72
N ARG A 361 19.66 6.27 -5.05
CA ARG A 361 19.42 7.51 -5.82
C ARG A 361 18.08 8.14 -5.48
N ILE A 362 17.01 7.35 -5.42
CA ILE A 362 15.69 7.84 -5.00
C ILE A 362 15.76 8.38 -3.57
N THR A 363 16.34 7.62 -2.64
CA THR A 363 16.46 8.02 -1.23
C THR A 363 17.23 9.33 -1.07
N GLN A 364 18.32 9.51 -1.81
CA GLN A 364 19.12 10.74 -1.78
C GLN A 364 18.31 11.97 -2.19
N ARG A 365 17.44 11.85 -3.22
CA ARG A 365 16.64 12.98 -3.72
C ARG A 365 15.35 13.23 -2.92
N LEU A 366 14.84 12.23 -2.21
CA LEU A 366 13.73 12.40 -1.26
C LEU A 366 14.15 13.09 0.04
N ARG A 367 15.41 12.92 0.46
CA ARG A 367 15.87 13.56 1.70
C ARG A 367 15.84 15.07 1.58
N LEU A 368 15.35 15.71 2.64
CA LEU A 368 15.50 17.15 2.82
C LEU A 368 16.98 17.51 2.96
N GLN A 369 17.47 18.32 2.05
CA GLN A 369 18.87 18.75 2.00
C GLN A 369 18.99 20.17 2.56
N PRO A 370 19.79 20.40 3.63
CA PRO A 370 20.00 21.72 4.18
C PRO A 370 20.55 22.70 3.14
N GLY A 371 20.00 23.91 3.11
CA GLY A 371 20.41 24.98 2.20
C GLY A 371 19.78 24.93 0.81
N ARG A 372 19.04 23.87 0.45
CA ARG A 372 18.17 23.88 -0.73
C ARG A 372 16.89 24.65 -0.43
N ILE A 373 16.42 25.41 -1.41
CA ILE A 373 15.15 26.14 -1.36
C ILE A 373 14.14 25.36 -2.19
N HIS A 374 12.96 25.12 -1.64
CA HIS A 374 11.88 24.47 -2.37
C HIS A 374 11.41 25.40 -3.51
N PRO A 375 11.36 24.95 -4.79
CA PRO A 375 11.03 25.81 -5.93
C PRO A 375 9.67 26.54 -5.79
N PHE A 376 8.71 25.90 -5.12
CA PHE A 376 7.36 26.42 -4.87
C PHE A 376 7.15 26.97 -3.44
N GLY A 377 8.21 27.11 -2.65
CA GLY A 377 8.13 27.66 -1.30
C GLY A 377 7.41 26.79 -0.26
N HIS A 378 7.22 25.49 -0.52
CA HIS A 378 6.78 24.56 0.52
C HIS A 378 7.89 24.38 1.56
N VAL A 379 7.50 24.34 2.83
CA VAL A 379 8.42 24.27 3.96
C VAL A 379 7.98 23.15 4.88
N ASP A 380 8.90 22.23 5.19
CA ASP A 380 8.70 21.28 6.28
C ASP A 380 8.95 22.01 7.60
N GLU A 381 7.94 22.09 8.47
CA GLU A 381 8.03 22.79 9.76
C GLU A 381 9.14 22.23 10.66
N SER A 382 9.52 20.96 10.47
CA SER A 382 10.60 20.33 11.22
C SER A 382 12.00 20.65 10.69
N ALA A 383 12.10 21.13 9.44
CA ALA A 383 13.37 21.48 8.79
C ALA A 383 13.21 22.67 7.81
N PRO A 384 13.02 23.91 8.32
CA PRO A 384 12.58 25.04 7.51
C PRO A 384 13.54 25.50 6.40
N ASP A 385 14.84 25.27 6.58
CA ASP A 385 15.90 25.68 5.66
C ASP A 385 16.41 24.51 4.80
N SER A 386 15.50 23.61 4.43
CA SER A 386 15.84 22.42 3.64
C SER A 386 14.74 22.06 2.66
N ALA A 387 15.12 21.45 1.54
CA ALA A 387 14.19 20.99 0.52
C ALA A 387 14.71 19.69 -0.13
N PRO A 388 13.82 18.85 -0.67
CA PRO A 388 14.22 17.69 -1.47
C PRO A 388 14.74 18.15 -2.84
N SER A 389 15.13 17.19 -3.68
CA SER A 389 15.45 17.44 -5.09
C SER A 389 14.69 16.54 -6.06
N LEU A 390 13.68 15.81 -5.56
CA LEU A 390 12.71 15.08 -6.37
C LEU A 390 11.30 15.62 -6.08
N TYR A 391 10.59 15.99 -7.14
CA TYR A 391 9.21 16.46 -7.10
C TYR A 391 8.36 15.60 -8.04
N VAL A 392 7.13 15.31 -7.64
CA VAL A 392 6.18 14.47 -8.38
C VAL A 392 4.93 15.28 -8.66
N PHE A 393 4.51 15.31 -9.92
CA PHE A 393 3.29 16.01 -10.31
C PHE A 393 2.07 15.35 -9.68
N SER A 394 1.11 16.17 -9.22
CA SER A 394 -0.06 15.69 -8.47
C SER A 394 -0.99 14.76 -9.25
N ASP A 395 -0.87 14.71 -10.59
CA ASP A 395 -1.60 13.81 -11.48
C ASP A 395 -0.84 12.49 -11.78
N CYS A 396 0.40 12.34 -11.31
CA CYS A 396 1.14 11.07 -11.30
C CYS A 396 0.70 10.19 -10.11
N GLU A 397 -0.61 9.87 -10.08
CA GLU A 397 -1.26 9.18 -8.96
C GLU A 397 -0.65 7.81 -8.63
N LYS A 398 -0.16 7.06 -9.63
CA LYS A 398 0.43 5.73 -9.41
C LYS A 398 1.76 5.85 -8.69
N LEU A 399 2.64 6.77 -9.06
CA LEU A 399 3.90 6.93 -8.34
C LEU A 399 3.64 7.39 -6.90
N ILE A 400 2.70 8.34 -6.73
CA ILE A 400 2.26 8.82 -5.41
C ILE A 400 1.71 7.68 -4.54
N ASP A 401 0.95 6.75 -5.13
CA ASP A 401 0.41 5.59 -4.42
C ASP A 401 1.49 4.52 -4.14
N TYR A 402 2.42 4.30 -5.06
CA TYR A 402 3.32 3.13 -5.04
C TYR A 402 4.63 3.41 -4.29
N LEU A 403 5.21 4.60 -4.46
CA LEU A 403 6.48 4.99 -3.84
C LEU A 403 6.46 4.86 -2.30
N PRO A 404 5.47 5.40 -1.54
CA PRO A 404 5.41 5.21 -0.10
C PRO A 404 5.14 3.76 0.32
N GLN A 405 4.64 2.91 -0.58
CA GLN A 405 4.32 1.52 -0.30
C GLN A 405 5.46 0.54 -0.62
N TYR A 406 6.52 1.02 -1.27
CA TYR A 406 7.69 0.25 -1.70
C TYR A 406 8.45 -0.34 -0.50
N ARG A 407 8.78 -1.63 -0.58
CA ARG A 407 9.24 -2.39 0.60
C ARG A 407 10.13 -3.57 0.30
N TRP A 408 10.98 -3.92 1.27
CA TRP A 408 11.79 -5.14 1.26
C TRP A 408 10.92 -6.40 1.32
N ARG A 409 11.42 -7.48 0.71
CA ARG A 409 10.83 -8.81 0.90
C ARG A 409 11.06 -9.26 2.35
N PRO A 410 10.02 -9.75 3.06
CA PRO A 410 10.22 -10.33 4.38
C PRO A 410 11.20 -11.50 4.31
N GLN A 411 12.30 -11.42 5.05
CA GLN A 411 13.22 -12.56 5.20
C GLN A 411 12.52 -13.68 5.98
N ARG A 412 12.69 -14.94 5.54
CA ARG A 412 12.21 -16.10 6.30
C ARG A 412 13.16 -16.32 7.47
N THR A 413 12.67 -16.23 8.69
CA THR A 413 13.42 -16.45 9.94
C THR A 413 13.75 -17.94 10.18
N ASN A 414 14.23 -18.66 9.16
CA ASN A 414 14.89 -19.93 9.39
C ASN A 414 16.36 -19.59 9.66
N PHE A 415 16.80 -19.84 10.89
CA PHE A 415 18.11 -19.53 11.48
C PHE A 415 19.35 -20.15 10.77
N THR A 416 19.27 -20.47 9.49
CA THR A 416 20.26 -21.30 8.77
C THR A 416 20.75 -20.74 7.45
N GLU A 417 20.25 -19.61 6.96
CA GLU A 417 20.80 -18.97 5.75
C GLU A 417 21.59 -17.72 6.16
N GLU A 418 22.90 -17.74 5.87
CA GLU A 418 23.77 -16.56 5.87
C GLU A 418 23.07 -15.41 5.11
N ASP A 419 23.20 -14.18 5.64
CA ASP A 419 22.56 -12.93 5.21
C ASP A 419 22.24 -12.87 3.70
N ALA A 420 21.08 -13.42 3.32
CA ALA A 420 20.63 -13.37 1.94
C ALA A 420 20.44 -11.88 1.57
N PRO A 421 20.91 -11.45 0.39
CA PRO A 421 20.82 -10.04 -0.01
C PRO A 421 19.37 -9.55 0.10
N GLU A 422 19.18 -8.41 0.77
CA GLU A 422 17.88 -7.77 0.80
C GLU A 422 17.46 -7.42 -0.63
N THR A 423 16.24 -7.81 -1.00
CA THR A 423 15.69 -7.53 -2.32
C THR A 423 14.32 -6.90 -2.17
N PRO A 424 14.00 -5.88 -2.98
CA PRO A 424 12.68 -5.28 -2.93
C PRO A 424 11.60 -6.27 -3.38
N ARG A 425 10.39 -6.07 -2.86
CA ARG A 425 9.21 -6.82 -3.26
C ARG A 425 8.82 -6.39 -4.67
N LYS A 426 8.69 -7.35 -5.59
CA LYS A 426 8.22 -7.12 -6.96
C LYS A 426 6.69 -7.07 -7.03
N LYS A 427 6.10 -5.95 -6.65
CA LYS A 427 4.66 -5.67 -6.73
C LYS A 427 4.44 -4.17 -6.71
N ASP A 428 3.63 -3.68 -7.65
CA ASP A 428 3.29 -2.27 -7.79
C ASP A 428 4.59 -1.41 -7.86
N ASP A 429 5.59 -1.87 -8.62
CA ASP A 429 6.98 -1.37 -8.60
C ASP A 429 7.48 -0.78 -9.93
N HIS A 430 6.77 -0.96 -11.04
CA HIS A 430 7.27 -0.64 -12.38
C HIS A 430 7.66 0.83 -12.59
N ASN A 431 6.80 1.77 -12.16
CA ASN A 431 7.09 3.20 -12.24
C ASN A 431 8.14 3.67 -11.21
N VAL A 432 8.24 3.00 -10.06
CA VAL A 432 9.31 3.21 -9.07
C VAL A 432 10.66 2.76 -9.63
N ASP A 433 10.70 1.61 -10.31
CA ASP A 433 11.88 1.11 -10.99
C ASP A 433 12.28 2.03 -12.15
N ASN A 434 11.33 2.50 -12.97
CA ASN A 434 11.57 3.49 -14.01
C ASN A 434 12.21 4.77 -13.45
N LEU A 435 11.65 5.34 -12.39
CA LEU A 435 12.24 6.50 -11.71
C LEU A 435 13.68 6.21 -11.28
N GLY A 436 13.92 5.07 -10.64
CA GLY A 436 15.25 4.67 -10.20
C GLY A 436 16.24 4.51 -11.37
N HIS A 437 15.81 3.91 -12.47
CA HIS A 437 16.61 3.75 -13.68
C HIS A 437 17.01 5.11 -14.27
N ILE A 438 16.06 6.04 -14.36
CA ILE A 438 16.32 7.42 -14.81
C ILE A 438 17.35 8.09 -13.89
N LEU A 439 17.13 8.05 -12.58
CA LEU A 439 18.02 8.73 -11.63
C LEU A 439 19.43 8.14 -11.58
N VAL A 440 19.59 6.85 -11.85
CA VAL A 440 20.91 6.22 -11.98
C VAL A 440 21.62 6.68 -13.25
N ALA A 441 20.92 6.71 -14.39
CA ALA A 441 21.47 7.13 -15.67
C ALA A 441 21.83 8.63 -15.70
N MET A 442 20.99 9.46 -15.08
CA MET A 442 21.17 10.91 -14.93
C MET A 442 22.43 11.28 -14.14
N GLY A 443 22.91 10.39 -13.26
CA GLY A 443 24.13 10.59 -12.48
C GLY A 443 24.08 11.78 -11.53
N ASP A 444 25.25 12.18 -11.03
CA ASP A 444 25.43 13.45 -10.32
C ASP A 444 26.02 14.44 -11.32
N SER A 445 25.22 15.38 -11.84
CA SER A 445 25.76 16.50 -12.62
C SER A 445 26.39 17.52 -11.68
N THR A 446 27.69 17.81 -11.85
CA THR A 446 28.20 19.15 -11.56
C THR A 446 27.57 20.08 -12.60
N PRO A 447 26.82 21.12 -12.22
CA PRO A 447 26.21 22.01 -13.19
C PRO A 447 27.30 22.66 -14.05
N GLU A 448 27.23 22.50 -15.38
CA GLU A 448 27.86 23.48 -16.27
C GLU A 448 27.02 24.75 -16.15
N VAL A 449 27.61 25.79 -15.55
CA VAL A 449 26.97 27.11 -15.46
C VAL A 449 26.73 27.61 -16.89
N PRO A 450 25.49 27.95 -17.28
CA PRO A 450 25.22 28.52 -18.58
C PRO A 450 26.06 29.79 -18.80
N ASP A 451 26.56 29.98 -20.02
CA ASP A 451 27.25 31.22 -20.40
C ASP A 451 26.23 32.37 -20.51
N ASN A 452 25.97 33.03 -19.39
CA ASN A 452 25.05 34.18 -19.24
C ASN A 452 25.46 35.41 -20.08
N SER A 453 26.50 35.31 -20.92
CA SER A 453 26.96 36.40 -21.78
C SER A 453 26.17 36.56 -23.08
N ARG A 454 25.29 35.60 -23.42
CA ARG A 454 24.41 35.71 -24.59
C ARG A 454 23.02 36.25 -24.18
N PRO A 455 22.53 37.34 -24.80
CA PRO A 455 21.19 37.85 -24.51
C PRO A 455 20.14 36.83 -24.97
N LEU A 456 19.18 36.53 -24.08
CA LEU A 456 18.01 35.68 -24.36
C LEU A 456 17.28 36.17 -25.62
N THR A 457 16.90 35.23 -26.49
CA THR A 457 16.04 35.50 -27.63
C THR A 457 14.66 35.97 -27.16
N ARG A 458 13.87 36.55 -28.07
CA ARG A 458 12.51 37.00 -27.75
C ARG A 458 11.62 35.83 -27.32
N GLU A 459 11.74 34.69 -27.99
CA GLU A 459 10.99 33.47 -27.67
C GLU A 459 11.39 32.94 -26.28
N GLN A 460 12.68 32.91 -25.94
CA GLN A 460 13.15 32.53 -24.61
C GLN A 460 12.57 33.43 -23.50
N ARG A 461 12.47 34.74 -23.73
CA ARG A 461 11.84 35.66 -22.76
C ARG A 461 10.34 35.45 -22.61
N GLU A 462 9.64 35.21 -23.71
CA GLU A 462 8.20 34.92 -23.69
C GLU A 462 7.93 33.57 -22.98
N MET A 463 8.86 32.62 -23.06
CA MET A 463 8.82 31.33 -22.36
C MET A 463 9.16 31.45 -20.88
N ASP A 464 10.20 32.22 -20.50
CA ASP A 464 10.51 32.50 -19.09
C ASP A 464 9.32 33.20 -18.41
N GLU A 465 8.70 34.18 -19.09
CA GLU A 465 7.49 34.84 -18.60
C GLU A 465 6.31 33.86 -18.47
N HIS A 466 6.18 32.91 -19.41
CA HIS A 466 5.16 31.86 -19.34
C HIS A 466 5.42 30.88 -18.19
N PHE A 467 6.67 30.44 -18.01
CA PHE A 467 7.10 29.56 -16.94
C PHE A 467 6.87 30.21 -15.58
N GLU A 468 7.31 31.45 -15.38
CA GLU A 468 7.06 32.22 -14.16
C GLU A 468 5.56 32.41 -13.89
N SER A 469 4.76 32.60 -14.95
CA SER A 469 3.30 32.67 -14.84
C SER A 469 2.67 31.33 -14.43
N GLU A 470 3.09 30.21 -15.04
CA GLU A 470 2.61 28.87 -14.68
C GLU A 470 3.09 28.45 -13.29
N LEU A 471 4.30 28.83 -12.90
CA LEU A 471 4.88 28.63 -11.58
C LEU A 471 4.06 29.40 -10.53
N ALA A 472 3.73 30.67 -10.80
CA ALA A 472 2.85 31.46 -9.96
C ALA A 472 1.45 30.84 -9.85
N ALA A 473 0.89 30.36 -10.96
CA ALA A 473 -0.42 29.71 -10.98
C ALA A 473 -0.41 28.37 -10.23
N ALA A 474 0.64 27.55 -10.37
CA ALA A 474 0.83 26.31 -9.62
C ALA A 474 0.95 26.59 -8.11
N THR A 475 1.71 27.63 -7.74
CA THR A 475 1.84 28.08 -6.34
C THR A 475 0.49 28.53 -5.77
N GLU A 476 -0.31 29.28 -6.54
CA GLU A 476 -1.65 29.70 -6.13
C GLU A 476 -2.60 28.50 -5.96
N ARG A 477 -2.60 27.56 -6.91
CA ARG A 477 -3.38 26.31 -6.83
C ARG A 477 -3.02 25.50 -5.58
N ALA A 478 -1.73 25.38 -5.27
CA ALA A 478 -1.23 24.70 -4.08
C ALA A 478 -1.70 25.39 -2.79
N TYR A 479 -1.61 26.73 -2.73
CA TYR A 479 -2.08 27.52 -1.58
C TYR A 479 -3.59 27.33 -1.33
N LEU A 480 -4.41 27.31 -2.39
CA LEU A 480 -5.85 27.11 -2.29
C LEU A 480 -6.22 25.70 -1.77
N ARG A 481 -5.43 24.68 -2.08
CA ARG A 481 -5.62 23.32 -1.53
C ARG A 481 -5.24 23.25 -0.04
N GLY A 482 -4.13 23.90 0.36
CA GLY A 482 -3.69 23.95 1.76
C GLY A 482 -4.64 24.71 2.70
N ALA A 483 -5.36 25.71 2.18
CA ALA A 483 -6.36 26.47 2.93
C ALA A 483 -7.67 25.68 3.20
N GLY A 484 -7.92 24.58 2.47
CA GLY A 484 -9.15 23.79 2.58
C GLY A 484 -9.24 22.85 3.79
N ASN A 485 -8.15 22.66 4.55
CA ASN A 485 -8.05 21.62 5.58
C ASN A 485 -7.59 22.09 6.98
N ARG A 486 -7.55 23.39 7.26
CA ARG A 486 -7.30 23.89 8.62
C ARG A 486 -8.62 24.37 9.25
N PRO A 487 -9.18 23.73 10.29
CA PRO A 487 -10.18 24.41 11.11
C PRO A 487 -9.50 25.63 11.73
N ALA A 488 -10.11 26.80 11.55
CA ALA A 488 -9.60 28.04 12.13
C ALA A 488 -9.47 27.88 13.66
N PRO A 489 -8.39 28.37 14.29
CA PRO A 489 -8.32 28.41 15.75
C PRO A 489 -9.36 29.42 16.25
N GLU A 490 -10.43 28.92 16.89
CA GLU A 490 -11.35 29.73 17.66
C GLU A 490 -10.60 30.31 18.86
N TYR A 491 -10.16 31.57 18.75
CA TYR A 491 -9.77 32.35 19.91
C TYR A 491 -11.02 32.70 20.72
N THR A 492 -11.30 31.90 21.74
CA THR A 492 -12.24 32.28 22.80
C THR A 492 -11.60 33.42 23.60
N THR A 493 -12.09 34.65 23.38
CA THR A 493 -11.79 35.78 24.27
C THR A 493 -12.61 35.60 25.53
N VAL A 494 -11.90 35.42 26.64
CA VAL A 494 -12.46 35.53 27.99
C VAL A 494 -12.81 36.99 28.23
N GLY A 495 -14.09 37.24 28.51
CA GLY A 495 -14.65 38.49 29.03
C GLY A 495 -15.81 38.16 29.95
#